data_AF-A0A2A5KLJ4-F1
#
_entry.id   AF-A0A2A5KLJ4-F1
#
_cell.length_a   1.000
_cell.length_b   1.000
_cell.length_c   1.000
_cell.angle_alpha   90.00
_cell.angle_beta   90.00
_cell.angle_gamma   90.00
#
_symmetry.space_group_name_H-M   'P 1'
#
loop_
_entity.id
_entity.type
_entity.pdbx_description
1 polymer ?
#
loop_
_entity_poly.entity_id
_entity_poly.type
_entity_poly.pdbx_seq_one_letter_code
_entity_poly.pdbx_strand_id
1 'polypeptide(L)'
;MRKFASIPPRIWQSDLKPVRGNLTALAVHYHLTTSGHANMLGLYYVPITYIAHEIGSPQEGASKGLLDLIEAKVCSYDHQRELVWVHEMAADQIAPQLAPRDKRVKGVADQLAMLPICPITLGFYQRYRLPFHLYDERNLEEFELAMPDDVEAPSKALRSKEKEKDLEEGEGPSGFRGREQIEKTSNTMFRPFPIPSSSAEGKTFLITKGVPAEQIDGCLRNLLGGNLTPYDLEGVLSGARSAA
;
A
#
# COMPACT_ATOMS: atom_id res chain seq x y z
N MET A 1 11.59 -6.65 18.03
CA MET A 1 12.48 -6.88 16.87
C MET A 1 11.71 -7.60 15.77
N ARG A 2 11.91 -7.20 14.52
CA ARG A 2 11.38 -7.87 13.33
C ARG A 2 12.00 -9.26 13.21
N LYS A 3 11.20 -10.30 12.99
CA LYS A 3 11.69 -11.70 12.91
C LYS A 3 12.27 -12.05 11.54
N PHE A 4 11.71 -11.49 10.49
CA PHE A 4 12.12 -11.75 9.11
C PHE A 4 11.93 -10.50 8.25
N ALA A 5 12.73 -10.39 7.20
CA ALA A 5 12.53 -9.42 6.16
C ALA A 5 11.80 -10.02 4.96
N SER A 6 10.68 -9.42 4.53
CA SER A 6 10.02 -9.80 3.29
C SER A 6 10.72 -9.11 2.13
N ILE A 7 11.19 -9.88 1.14
CA ILE A 7 11.73 -9.33 -0.11
C ILE A 7 10.80 -9.80 -1.24
N PRO A 8 10.08 -8.89 -1.91
CA PRO A 8 9.11 -9.30 -2.90
C PRO A 8 9.82 -9.83 -4.16
N PRO A 9 9.32 -10.89 -4.81
CA PRO A 9 9.93 -11.43 -6.03
C PRO A 9 10.03 -10.43 -7.18
N ARG A 10 9.15 -9.41 -7.19
CA ARG A 10 9.12 -8.34 -8.20
C ARG A 10 10.34 -7.41 -8.15
N ILE A 11 11.15 -7.47 -7.08
CA ILE A 11 12.34 -6.62 -6.86
C ILE A 11 13.29 -6.56 -8.07
N TRP A 12 13.44 -7.68 -8.79
CA TRP A 12 14.28 -7.75 -9.99
C TRP A 12 13.71 -6.98 -11.18
N GLN A 13 12.39 -6.79 -11.21
CA GLN A 13 11.64 -6.10 -12.26
C GLN A 13 11.34 -4.64 -11.88
N SER A 14 11.41 -4.30 -10.60
CA SER A 14 11.29 -2.94 -10.05
C SER A 14 12.65 -2.37 -9.62
N ASP A 15 12.94 -2.38 -8.33
CA ASP A 15 13.94 -1.57 -7.64
C ASP A 15 15.36 -1.87 -8.13
N LEU A 16 15.66 -3.14 -8.41
CA LEU A 16 16.98 -3.57 -8.84
C LEU A 16 17.14 -3.54 -10.37
N LYS A 17 16.07 -3.29 -11.14
CA LYS A 17 16.15 -3.22 -12.60
C LYS A 17 17.14 -2.17 -13.10
N PRO A 18 17.20 -0.94 -12.54
CA PRO A 18 18.14 0.09 -12.98
C PRO A 18 19.60 -0.23 -12.63
N VAL A 19 19.84 -0.95 -11.53
CA VAL A 19 21.18 -1.20 -10.97
C VAL A 19 21.67 -2.65 -11.12
N ARG A 20 20.98 -3.47 -11.92
CA ARG A 20 21.23 -4.93 -12.00
C ARG A 20 22.66 -5.31 -12.36
N GLY A 21 23.37 -4.46 -13.11
CA GLY A 21 24.77 -4.68 -13.50
C GLY A 21 25.79 -4.28 -12.43
N ASN A 22 25.37 -3.67 -11.33
CA ASN A 22 26.24 -3.12 -10.30
C ASN A 22 26.11 -3.94 -9.00
N LEU A 23 27.02 -4.88 -8.81
CA LEU A 23 27.01 -5.80 -7.66
C LEU A 23 27.08 -5.06 -6.31
N THR A 24 27.80 -3.94 -6.25
CA THR A 24 27.90 -3.16 -5.01
C THR A 24 26.57 -2.51 -4.67
N ALA A 25 25.88 -1.91 -5.65
CA ALA A 25 24.53 -1.37 -5.46
C ALA A 25 23.52 -2.45 -5.03
N LEU A 26 23.61 -3.65 -5.62
CA LEU A 26 22.78 -4.79 -5.19
C LEU A 26 23.05 -5.16 -3.72
N ALA A 27 24.32 -5.26 -3.33
CA ALA A 27 24.70 -5.59 -1.96
C ALA A 27 24.25 -4.51 -0.96
N VAL A 28 24.42 -3.23 -1.31
CA VAL A 28 23.92 -2.11 -0.51
C VAL A 28 22.39 -2.20 -0.36
N HIS A 29 21.63 -2.48 -1.42
CA HIS A 29 20.18 -2.59 -1.33
C HIS A 29 19.73 -3.71 -0.38
N TYR A 30 20.34 -4.90 -0.49
CA TYR A 30 20.04 -6.00 0.42
C TYR A 30 20.41 -5.66 1.86
N HIS A 31 21.57 -5.04 2.09
CA HIS A 31 21.92 -4.52 3.41
C HIS A 31 20.84 -3.55 3.94
N LEU A 32 20.39 -2.59 3.12
CA LEU A 32 19.39 -1.60 3.55
C LEU A 32 18.03 -2.24 3.92
N THR A 33 17.66 -3.35 3.28
CA THR A 33 16.36 -4.01 3.52
C THR A 33 16.41 -5.07 4.62
N THR A 34 17.59 -5.65 4.88
CA THR A 34 17.78 -6.77 5.81
C THR A 34 18.69 -6.48 7.01
N SER A 35 19.26 -5.28 7.12
CA SER A 35 20.11 -4.89 8.26
C SER A 35 19.39 -5.13 9.60
N GLY A 36 20.14 -5.53 10.63
CA GLY A 36 19.61 -5.69 11.99
C GLY A 36 19.07 -4.37 12.59
N HIS A 37 19.49 -3.23 12.03
CA HIS A 37 19.02 -1.90 12.43
C HIS A 37 17.80 -1.43 11.63
N ALA A 38 17.44 -2.12 10.54
CA ALA A 38 16.32 -1.73 9.70
C ALA A 38 14.97 -2.00 10.39
N ASN A 39 14.04 -1.05 10.27
CA ASN A 39 12.66 -1.18 10.72
C ASN A 39 11.70 -1.35 9.54
N MET A 40 10.42 -1.58 9.82
CA MET A 40 9.41 -1.81 8.77
C MET A 40 9.13 -0.57 7.93
N LEU A 41 9.46 0.64 8.40
CA LEU A 41 9.26 1.88 7.65
C LEU A 41 10.33 2.07 6.55
N GLY A 42 11.49 1.42 6.72
CA GLY A 42 12.69 1.74 5.95
C GLY A 42 13.30 3.08 6.32
N LEU A 43 12.96 3.64 7.48
CA LEU A 43 13.49 4.90 8.01
C LEU A 43 14.37 4.63 9.23
N TYR A 44 15.68 4.67 9.10
CA TYR A 44 16.57 4.37 10.22
C TYR A 44 17.99 4.90 10.01
N TYR A 45 18.72 4.99 11.12
CA TYR A 45 20.12 5.41 11.15
C TYR A 45 21.02 4.30 10.59
N VAL A 46 21.85 4.63 9.61
CA VAL A 46 22.78 3.70 8.97
C VAL A 46 24.00 4.43 8.40
N PRO A 47 25.11 4.50 9.13
CA PRO A 47 26.38 5.02 8.62
C PRO A 47 26.85 4.23 7.41
N ILE A 48 27.46 4.93 6.44
CA ILE A 48 28.09 4.28 5.27
C ILE A 48 29.18 3.30 5.72
N THR A 49 29.84 3.57 6.84
CA THR A 49 30.84 2.67 7.44
C THR A 49 30.25 1.33 7.88
N TYR A 50 29.00 1.31 8.36
CA TYR A 50 28.30 0.08 8.72
C TYR A 50 27.97 -0.73 7.48
N ILE A 51 27.43 -0.06 6.45
CA ILE A 51 27.14 -0.69 5.15
C ILE A 51 28.42 -1.33 4.60
N ALA A 52 29.51 -0.57 4.55
CA ALA A 52 30.80 -1.02 4.04
C ALA A 52 31.34 -2.25 4.78
N HIS A 53 31.30 -2.21 6.11
CA HIS A 53 31.75 -3.32 6.95
C HIS A 53 30.92 -4.59 6.73
N GLU A 54 29.59 -4.50 6.71
CA GLU A 54 28.71 -5.65 6.59
C GLU A 54 28.72 -6.28 5.19
N ILE A 55 28.83 -5.48 4.12
CA ILE A 55 28.90 -6.01 2.75
C ILE A 55 30.32 -6.41 2.33
N GLY A 56 31.32 -6.17 3.19
CA GLY A 56 32.74 -6.47 2.88
C GLY A 56 33.33 -5.61 1.76
N SER A 57 32.88 -4.35 1.64
CA SER A 57 33.35 -3.40 0.62
C SER A 57 34.17 -2.27 1.27
N PRO A 58 35.13 -1.67 0.55
CA PRO A 58 35.67 -0.37 0.94
C PRO A 58 34.54 0.67 1.09
N GLN A 59 34.72 1.64 1.99
CA GLN A 59 33.74 2.71 2.23
C GLN A 59 33.40 3.48 0.95
N GLU A 60 34.38 3.72 0.07
CA GLU A 60 34.15 4.34 -1.23
C GLU A 60 33.22 3.50 -2.11
N GLY A 61 33.38 2.18 -2.11
CA GLY A 61 32.51 1.26 -2.85
C GLY A 61 31.08 1.29 -2.32
N ALA A 62 30.90 1.21 -1.01
CA ALA A 62 29.58 1.29 -0.38
C ALA A 62 28.90 2.65 -0.64
N SER A 63 29.67 3.74 -0.58
CA SER A 63 29.20 5.09 -0.90
C SER A 63 28.73 5.21 -2.36
N LYS A 64 29.52 4.69 -3.32
CA LYS A 64 29.12 4.66 -4.74
C LYS A 64 27.86 3.83 -4.95
N GLY A 65 27.80 2.62 -4.39
CA GLY A 65 26.62 1.77 -4.48
C GLY A 65 25.36 2.43 -3.88
N LEU A 66 25.50 3.18 -2.79
CA LEU A 66 24.40 3.97 -2.22
C LEU A 66 23.97 5.10 -3.16
N LEU A 67 24.92 5.82 -3.77
CA LEU A 67 24.61 6.86 -4.76
C LEU A 67 23.87 6.29 -5.98
N ASP A 68 24.27 5.11 -6.47
CA ASP A 68 23.59 4.43 -7.57
C ASP A 68 22.13 4.10 -7.23
N LEU A 69 21.85 3.72 -5.97
CA LEU A 69 20.48 3.48 -5.49
C LEU A 69 19.67 4.77 -5.35
N ILE A 70 20.31 5.88 -4.95
CA ILE A 70 19.68 7.20 -4.89
C ILE A 70 19.31 7.68 -6.29
N GLU A 71 20.23 7.56 -7.26
CA GLU A 71 19.98 7.90 -8.66
C GLU A 71 18.87 7.04 -9.27
N ALA A 72 18.84 5.75 -8.92
CA ALA A 72 17.77 4.83 -9.29
C ALA A 72 16.44 5.07 -8.55
N LYS A 73 16.37 6.04 -7.65
CA LYS A 73 15.20 6.38 -6.81
C LYS A 73 14.72 5.21 -5.94
N VAL A 74 15.64 4.34 -5.53
CA VAL A 74 15.36 3.20 -4.64
C VAL A 74 15.42 3.62 -3.17
N CYS A 75 16.25 4.60 -2.83
CA CYS A 75 16.32 5.16 -1.49
C CYS A 75 16.68 6.65 -1.53
N SER A 76 16.45 7.32 -0.40
CA SER A 76 17.00 8.64 -0.09
C SER A 76 17.93 8.53 1.12
N TYR A 77 18.98 9.35 1.18
CA TYR A 77 19.94 9.32 2.28
C TYR A 77 20.38 10.73 2.68
N ASP A 78 20.30 11.04 3.97
CA ASP A 78 20.86 12.26 4.56
C ASP A 78 22.25 11.94 5.11
N HIS A 79 23.29 12.51 4.49
CA HIS A 79 24.68 12.28 4.87
C HIS A 79 25.05 12.91 6.21
N GLN A 80 24.40 13.99 6.62
CA GLN A 80 24.67 14.66 7.88
C GLN A 80 24.06 13.91 9.06
N ARG A 81 22.86 13.34 8.85
CA ARG A 81 22.12 12.58 9.87
C ARG A 81 22.38 11.08 9.81
N GLU A 82 23.07 10.62 8.77
CA GLU A 82 23.24 9.21 8.41
C GLU A 82 21.90 8.46 8.44
N LEU A 83 20.86 9.09 7.91
CA LEU A 83 19.48 8.60 7.95
C LEU A 83 19.08 8.16 6.54
N VAL A 84 18.66 6.90 6.40
CA VAL A 84 18.12 6.38 5.15
C VAL A 84 16.60 6.36 5.15
N TRP A 85 16.01 6.57 3.98
CA TRP A 85 14.67 6.13 3.65
C TRP A 85 14.75 5.15 2.47
N VAL A 86 14.45 3.88 2.72
CA VAL A 86 14.27 2.87 1.66
C VAL A 86 12.86 3.01 1.11
N HIS A 87 12.74 3.42 -0.16
CA HIS A 87 11.44 3.66 -0.78
C HIS A 87 10.66 2.35 -0.90
N GLU A 88 9.33 2.43 -0.88
CA GLU A 88 8.40 1.28 -0.94
C GLU A 88 8.56 0.21 0.17
N MET A 89 9.57 0.31 1.05
CA MET A 89 9.79 -0.68 2.12
C MET A 89 8.59 -0.78 3.06
N ALA A 90 7.97 0.34 3.44
CA ALA A 90 6.77 0.29 4.27
C ALA A 90 5.58 -0.35 3.57
N ALA A 91 5.41 -0.11 2.25
CA ALA A 91 4.39 -0.79 1.46
C ALA A 91 4.61 -2.32 1.43
N ASP A 92 5.86 -2.76 1.32
CA ASP A 92 6.24 -4.17 1.28
C ASP A 92 6.22 -4.89 2.62
N GLN A 93 6.57 -4.20 3.70
CA GLN A 93 6.63 -4.79 5.04
C GLN A 93 5.32 -4.70 5.80
N ILE A 94 4.51 -3.68 5.53
CA ILE A 94 3.29 -3.41 6.30
C ILE A 94 2.07 -3.72 5.45
N ALA A 95 1.85 -2.91 4.42
CA ALA A 95 0.80 -3.03 3.40
C ALA A 95 0.89 -1.82 2.44
N PRO A 96 0.40 -1.92 1.19
CA PRO A 96 0.28 -0.77 0.29
C PRO A 96 -0.61 0.35 0.84
N GLN A 97 -1.64 -0.01 1.61
CA GLN A 97 -2.59 0.91 2.26
C GLN A 97 -3.07 0.29 3.58
N LEU A 98 -3.39 1.13 4.57
CA LEU A 98 -3.99 0.72 5.83
C LEU A 98 -5.43 1.23 5.93
N ALA A 99 -6.27 0.53 6.68
CA ALA A 99 -7.58 1.06 7.04
C ALA A 99 -7.44 2.15 8.13
N PRO A 100 -8.33 3.17 8.19
CA PRO A 100 -8.22 4.26 9.16
C PRO A 100 -8.18 3.82 10.63
N ARG A 101 -8.78 2.66 10.95
CA ARG A 101 -8.84 2.11 12.31
C ARG A 101 -7.80 1.01 12.56
N ASP A 102 -6.89 0.77 11.62
CA ASP A 102 -5.85 -0.24 11.77
C ASP A 102 -4.84 0.21 12.85
N LYS A 103 -4.55 -0.66 13.83
CA LYS A 103 -3.61 -0.36 14.93
C LYS A 103 -2.19 -0.05 14.42
N ARG A 104 -1.85 -0.49 13.22
CA ARG A 104 -0.56 -0.22 12.58
C ARG A 104 -0.40 1.25 12.20
N VAL A 105 -1.49 1.98 11.91
CA VAL A 105 -1.44 3.44 11.63
C VAL A 105 -0.76 4.17 12.79
N LYS A 106 -1.27 3.96 14.01
CA LYS A 106 -0.70 4.53 15.22
C LYS A 106 0.76 4.10 15.43
N GLY A 107 1.07 2.82 15.19
CA GLY A 107 2.44 2.32 15.32
C GLY A 107 3.42 2.99 14.35
N VAL A 108 3.00 3.25 13.11
CA VAL A 108 3.80 4.01 12.12
C VAL A 108 3.97 5.45 12.58
N ALA A 109 2.88 6.11 13.01
CA ALA A 109 2.92 7.49 13.46
C ALA A 109 3.82 7.69 14.68
N ASP A 110 3.71 6.81 15.68
CA ASP A 110 4.57 6.82 16.87
C ASP A 110 6.05 6.66 16.50
N GLN A 111 6.37 5.80 15.53
CA GLN A 111 7.75 5.62 15.06
C GLN A 111 8.28 6.82 14.28
N LEU A 112 7.45 7.41 13.41
CA LEU A 112 7.82 8.59 12.63
C LEU A 112 8.01 9.81 13.52
N ALA A 113 7.16 10.01 14.53
CA ALA A 113 7.24 11.12 15.47
C ALA A 113 8.52 11.12 16.34
N MET A 114 9.22 9.98 16.44
CA MET A 114 10.51 9.89 17.12
C MET A 114 11.69 10.35 16.25
N LEU A 115 11.48 10.55 14.95
CA LEU A 115 12.52 10.92 13.99
C LEU A 115 12.54 12.44 13.76
N PRO A 116 13.71 13.01 13.41
CA PRO A 116 13.79 14.43 13.11
C PRO A 116 12.97 14.78 11.86
N ILE A 117 12.31 15.93 11.88
CA ILE A 117 11.70 16.51 10.67
C ILE A 117 12.83 16.98 9.76
N CYS A 118 12.96 16.32 8.61
CA CYS A 118 13.99 16.59 7.61
C CYS A 118 13.49 16.11 6.24
N PRO A 119 14.18 16.43 5.12
CA PRO A 119 13.72 16.03 3.79
C PRO A 119 13.45 14.52 3.64
N ILE A 120 14.21 13.67 4.34
CA ILE A 120 14.06 12.21 4.30
C ILE A 120 12.74 11.77 4.94
N THR A 121 12.45 12.23 6.16
CA THR A 121 11.24 11.86 6.91
C THR A 121 10.00 12.55 6.35
N LEU A 122 10.13 13.77 5.82
CA LEU A 122 9.07 14.45 5.09
C LEU A 122 8.72 13.74 3.77
N GLY A 123 9.73 13.22 3.05
CA GLY A 123 9.49 12.39 1.88
C GLY A 123 8.67 11.13 2.20
N PHE A 124 9.01 10.44 3.29
CA PHE A 124 8.20 9.33 3.79
C PHE A 124 6.78 9.77 4.14
N TYR A 125 6.65 10.85 4.93
CA TYR A 125 5.35 11.37 5.33
C TYR A 125 4.53 11.67 4.08
N GLN A 126 5.04 12.46 3.13
CA GLN A 126 4.36 12.75 1.87
C GLN A 126 3.87 11.49 1.12
N ARG A 127 4.71 10.44 1.03
CA ARG A 127 4.36 9.20 0.33
C ARG A 127 3.24 8.43 1.03
N TYR A 128 3.27 8.34 2.35
CA TYR A 128 2.38 7.48 3.14
C TYR A 128 1.29 8.23 3.93
N ARG A 129 1.27 9.56 3.84
CA ARG A 129 0.33 10.43 4.55
C ARG A 129 -1.12 10.02 4.35
N LEU A 130 -1.55 9.88 3.09
CA LEU A 130 -2.90 9.44 2.75
C LEU A 130 -3.08 7.91 2.89
N PRO A 131 -2.21 7.05 2.30
CA PRO A 131 -2.42 5.60 2.36
C PRO A 131 -2.44 5.03 3.78
N PHE A 132 -1.70 5.63 4.71
CA PHE A 132 -1.64 5.18 6.10
C PHE A 132 -2.42 6.10 7.05
N HIS A 133 -3.23 7.03 6.56
CA HIS A 133 -4.04 7.94 7.38
C HIS A 133 -3.23 8.73 8.42
N LEU A 134 -1.97 9.05 8.12
CA LEU A 134 -1.06 9.72 9.07
C LEU A 134 -1.47 11.18 9.33
N TYR A 135 -2.22 11.79 8.41
CA TYR A 135 -2.72 13.16 8.57
C TYR A 135 -3.74 13.32 9.70
N ASP A 136 -4.37 12.23 10.15
CA ASP A 136 -5.31 12.23 11.27
C ASP A 136 -4.59 12.08 12.63
N GLU A 137 -3.30 11.74 12.63
CA GLU A 137 -2.53 11.45 13.83
C GLU A 137 -1.94 12.72 14.45
N ARG A 138 -2.39 13.03 15.67
CA ARG A 138 -2.06 14.27 16.37
C ARG A 138 -0.56 14.46 16.66
N ASN A 139 0.19 13.37 16.80
CA ASN A 139 1.64 13.43 17.02
C ASN A 139 2.43 13.71 15.74
N LEU A 140 1.77 13.89 14.59
CA LEU A 140 2.38 14.27 13.32
C LEU A 140 1.92 15.66 12.83
N GLU A 141 1.32 16.48 13.69
CA GLU A 141 0.89 17.84 13.33
C GLU A 141 2.06 18.71 12.84
N GLU A 142 3.26 18.55 13.41
CA GLU A 142 4.45 19.27 12.94
C GLU A 142 4.91 18.80 11.54
N PHE A 143 4.74 17.51 11.23
CA PHE A 143 5.00 17.00 9.88
C PHE A 143 4.02 17.58 8.87
N GLU A 144 2.74 17.71 9.25
CA GLU A 144 1.71 18.33 8.44
C GLU A 144 2.03 19.80 8.14
N LEU A 145 2.43 20.56 9.15
CA LEU A 145 2.80 21.97 9.01
C LEU A 145 4.09 22.18 8.20
N ALA A 146 4.98 21.18 8.18
CA ALA A 146 6.23 21.21 7.43
C ALA A 146 6.07 20.79 5.96
N MET A 147 4.86 20.37 5.54
CA MET A 147 4.58 20.04 4.14
C MET A 147 4.51 21.31 3.28
N PRO A 148 4.97 21.25 2.01
CA PRO A 148 4.78 22.35 1.07
C PRO A 148 3.28 22.61 0.81
N ASP A 149 2.89 23.89 0.67
CA ASP A 149 1.50 24.31 0.43
C ASP A 149 0.87 23.70 -0.83
N ASP A 150 1.69 23.26 -1.79
CA ASP A 150 1.25 22.68 -3.06
C ASP A 150 0.77 21.21 -2.93
N VAL A 151 0.90 20.60 -1.75
CA VAL A 151 0.49 19.20 -1.53
C VAL A 151 -0.99 19.16 -1.17
N GLU A 152 -1.80 18.53 -2.04
CA GLU A 152 -3.25 18.46 -1.93
C GLU A 152 -3.68 17.96 -0.54
N ALA A 153 -4.28 18.88 0.23
CA ALA A 153 -4.80 18.57 1.55
C ALA A 153 -5.95 17.55 1.44
N PRO A 154 -6.04 16.56 2.34
CA PRO A 154 -7.20 15.68 2.40
C PRO A 154 -8.39 16.57 2.71
N SER A 155 -9.45 16.44 1.91
CA SER A 155 -10.69 17.17 2.12
C SER A 155 -11.19 16.91 3.56
N LYS A 156 -11.09 17.91 4.44
CA LYS A 156 -11.51 17.84 5.85
C LYS A 156 -12.95 17.37 5.98
N ALA A 157 -13.19 16.29 6.71
CA ALA A 157 -14.48 16.06 7.35
C ALA A 157 -14.51 16.82 8.69
N LEU A 158 -15.35 17.86 8.78
CA LEU A 158 -15.56 18.67 9.98
C LEU A 158 -16.03 17.80 11.16
N ARG A 159 -15.33 17.93 12.29
CA ARG A 159 -15.59 17.23 13.55
C ARG A 159 -16.56 18.06 14.41
N SER A 160 -17.85 17.70 14.42
CA SER A 160 -18.85 18.18 15.39
C SER A 160 -19.32 17.00 16.25
N LYS A 161 -19.24 17.15 17.58
CA LYS A 161 -19.89 16.24 18.54
C LYS A 161 -21.37 16.59 18.61
N GLU A 162 -22.25 15.71 18.11
CA GLU A 162 -23.62 15.57 18.62
C GLU A 162 -23.89 14.08 18.87
N LYS A 163 -24.48 13.79 20.03
CA LYS A 163 -24.88 12.44 20.45
C LYS A 163 -26.15 12.08 19.69
N GLU A 164 -26.12 11.03 18.87
CA GLU A 164 -27.31 10.24 18.55
C GLU A 164 -26.99 8.75 18.52
N LYS A 165 -27.95 7.97 19.02
CA LYS A 165 -28.00 6.52 19.04
C LYS A 165 -28.76 6.04 17.80
N ASP A 166 -28.29 4.90 17.31
CA ASP A 166 -29.01 3.84 16.57
C ASP A 166 -29.29 4.00 15.05
N LEU A 167 -28.64 3.06 14.33
CA LEU A 167 -29.09 2.23 13.19
C LEU A 167 -28.94 2.73 11.74
N GLU A 168 -28.17 1.90 10.97
CA GLU A 168 -28.29 1.49 9.55
C GLU A 168 -28.34 2.62 8.49
N GLU A 169 -27.73 2.62 7.30
CA GLU A 169 -27.21 1.65 6.34
C GLU A 169 -26.67 2.49 5.15
N GLY A 170 -25.80 1.93 4.28
CA GLY A 170 -25.83 2.25 2.84
C GLY A 170 -24.81 3.25 2.25
N GLU A 171 -23.94 2.70 1.39
CA GLU A 171 -23.10 3.33 0.35
C GLU A 171 -23.94 4.18 -0.66
N GLY A 172 -23.44 5.08 -1.50
CA GLY A 172 -22.12 5.36 -2.05
C GLY A 172 -22.20 6.52 -3.08
N PRO A 173 -21.11 6.81 -3.83
CA PRO A 173 -20.91 8.09 -4.51
C PRO A 173 -21.16 8.07 -6.03
N SER A 174 -21.56 9.23 -6.57
CA SER A 174 -21.31 9.66 -7.96
C SER A 174 -19.90 10.29 -8.01
N GLY A 175 -19.02 10.13 -8.99
CA GLY A 175 -19.11 9.59 -10.34
C GLY A 175 -18.54 10.63 -11.31
N PHE A 176 -17.43 10.30 -11.99
CA PHE A 176 -16.89 10.81 -13.29
C PHE A 176 -15.35 10.91 -13.24
N ARG A 177 -14.54 10.54 -14.25
CA ARG A 177 -14.76 10.07 -15.63
C ARG A 177 -13.46 9.35 -16.07
N GLY A 178 -13.52 8.57 -17.15
CA GLY A 178 -12.42 7.73 -17.68
C GLY A 178 -11.15 8.48 -18.07
N ARG A 179 -10.06 7.84 -18.50
CA ARG A 179 -9.97 6.66 -19.39
C ARG A 179 -8.46 6.38 -19.56
N GLU A 180 -7.90 5.30 -18.98
CA GLU A 180 -6.47 4.87 -19.22
C GLU A 180 -6.14 3.45 -18.64
N GLN A 181 -7.15 2.58 -18.54
CA GLN A 181 -7.33 1.51 -17.54
C GLN A 181 -6.70 0.12 -17.83
N ILE A 182 -5.41 -0.12 -17.58
CA ILE A 182 -4.83 -1.49 -17.55
C ILE A 182 -4.78 -2.08 -16.12
N GLU A 183 -4.83 -1.23 -15.08
CA GLU A 183 -5.09 -1.62 -13.67
C GLU A 183 -6.60 -1.88 -13.38
N LYS A 184 -7.45 -1.57 -14.37
CA LYS A 184 -8.91 -1.78 -14.46
C LYS A 184 -9.40 -3.19 -14.09
N THR A 185 -8.84 -4.21 -14.73
CA THR A 185 -9.45 -5.55 -14.78
C THR A 185 -9.37 -6.29 -13.44
N SER A 186 -8.25 -6.16 -12.72
CA SER A 186 -8.10 -6.70 -11.37
C SER A 186 -9.12 -6.07 -10.41
N ASN A 187 -9.26 -4.74 -10.47
CA ASN A 187 -10.14 -4.00 -9.57
C ASN A 187 -11.64 -4.15 -9.92
N THR A 188 -11.99 -4.68 -11.09
CA THR A 188 -13.38 -5.02 -11.46
C THR A 188 -13.81 -6.41 -11.03
N MET A 189 -12.88 -7.37 -10.86
CA MET A 189 -13.25 -8.73 -10.45
C MET A 189 -13.73 -8.81 -9.00
N PHE A 190 -13.24 -7.90 -8.14
CA PHE A 190 -13.55 -7.87 -6.71
C PHE A 190 -14.65 -6.87 -6.33
N ARG A 191 -15.24 -6.17 -7.31
CA ARG A 191 -16.37 -5.27 -7.06
C ARG A 191 -17.67 -6.05 -7.17
N PRO A 192 -18.53 -6.05 -6.14
CA PRO A 192 -19.82 -6.70 -6.23
C PRO A 192 -20.68 -6.13 -7.37
N PHE A 193 -21.50 -6.99 -7.97
CA PHE A 193 -22.52 -6.57 -8.93
C PHE A 193 -23.53 -5.64 -8.24
N PRO A 194 -24.08 -4.66 -8.98
CA PRO A 194 -25.11 -3.78 -8.42
C PRO A 194 -26.33 -4.60 -8.01
N ILE A 195 -26.91 -4.24 -6.86
CA ILE A 195 -28.11 -4.88 -6.35
C ILE A 195 -29.28 -4.58 -7.32
N PRO A 196 -29.92 -5.61 -7.90
CA PRO A 196 -31.02 -5.42 -8.84
C PRO A 196 -32.26 -4.89 -8.11
N SER A 197 -33.11 -4.16 -8.84
CA SER A 197 -34.31 -3.52 -8.28
C SER A 197 -35.41 -4.52 -7.90
N SER A 198 -35.31 -5.76 -8.40
CA SER A 198 -36.25 -6.85 -8.13
C SER A 198 -35.57 -8.22 -8.19
N SER A 199 -36.09 -9.18 -7.44
CA SER A 199 -35.64 -10.57 -7.46
C SER A 199 -35.79 -11.23 -8.83
N ALA A 200 -36.80 -10.82 -9.62
CA ALA A 200 -36.99 -11.30 -10.99
C ALA A 200 -35.89 -10.81 -11.93
N GLU A 201 -35.45 -9.56 -11.78
CA GLU A 201 -34.34 -8.96 -12.55
C GLU A 201 -33.00 -9.60 -12.17
N GLY A 202 -32.78 -9.91 -10.90
CA GLY A 202 -31.60 -10.65 -10.46
C GLY A 202 -31.52 -12.06 -11.05
N LYS A 203 -32.66 -12.77 -11.14
CA LYS A 203 -32.69 -14.11 -11.75
C LYS A 203 -32.38 -14.07 -13.24
N THR A 204 -32.95 -13.12 -13.99
CA THR A 204 -32.66 -12.99 -15.42
C THR A 204 -31.20 -12.58 -15.67
N PHE A 205 -30.62 -11.74 -14.82
CA PHE A 205 -29.20 -11.39 -14.88
C PHE A 205 -28.29 -12.61 -14.71
N LEU A 206 -28.54 -13.45 -13.70
CA LEU A 206 -27.74 -14.66 -13.43
C LEU A 206 -27.87 -15.71 -14.54
N ILE A 207 -29.08 -15.89 -15.10
CA ILE A 207 -29.30 -16.76 -16.26
C ILE A 207 -28.53 -16.25 -17.48
N THR A 208 -28.56 -14.94 -17.73
CA THR A 208 -27.81 -14.32 -18.83
C THR A 208 -26.31 -14.50 -18.68
N LYS A 209 -25.80 -14.62 -17.45
CA LYS A 209 -24.39 -14.92 -17.15
C LYS A 209 -24.04 -16.40 -17.18
N GLY A 210 -24.99 -17.29 -17.43
CA GLY A 210 -24.76 -18.73 -17.59
C GLY A 210 -24.72 -19.52 -16.28
N VAL A 211 -25.27 -19.00 -15.19
CA VAL A 211 -25.35 -19.72 -13.91
C VAL A 211 -26.30 -20.91 -14.03
N PRO A 212 -25.90 -22.14 -13.63
CA PRO A 212 -26.78 -23.31 -13.67
C PRO A 212 -27.99 -23.18 -12.75
N ALA A 213 -29.13 -23.73 -13.16
CA ALA A 213 -30.42 -23.58 -12.46
C ALA A 213 -30.37 -23.96 -10.97
N GLU A 214 -29.54 -24.93 -10.60
CA GLU A 214 -29.39 -25.42 -9.23
C GLU A 214 -28.70 -24.42 -8.29
N GLN A 215 -27.91 -23.49 -8.83
CA GLN A 215 -27.14 -22.51 -8.05
C GLN A 215 -27.72 -21.09 -8.14
N ILE A 216 -28.75 -20.87 -8.96
CA ILE A 216 -29.37 -19.55 -9.16
C ILE A 216 -29.88 -18.95 -7.85
N ASP A 217 -30.60 -19.72 -7.02
CA ASP A 217 -31.15 -19.19 -5.77
C ASP A 217 -30.08 -18.88 -4.71
N GLY A 218 -28.90 -19.53 -4.80
CA GLY A 218 -27.72 -19.21 -3.99
C GLY A 218 -27.06 -17.91 -4.43
N CYS A 219 -26.77 -17.80 -5.73
CA CYS A 219 -26.19 -16.59 -6.32
C CYS A 219 -27.14 -15.38 -6.20
N LEU A 220 -28.46 -15.58 -6.28
CA LEU A 220 -29.44 -14.51 -6.14
C LEU A 220 -29.44 -13.92 -4.72
N ARG A 221 -29.30 -14.74 -3.68
CA ARG A 221 -29.18 -14.26 -2.30
C ARG A 221 -27.93 -13.42 -2.11
N ASN A 222 -26.81 -13.85 -2.68
CA ASN A 222 -25.56 -13.09 -2.62
C ASN A 222 -25.62 -11.80 -3.45
N LEU A 223 -26.33 -11.81 -4.58
CA LEU A 223 -26.54 -10.65 -5.44
C LEU A 223 -27.44 -9.60 -4.78
N LEU A 224 -28.55 -10.03 -4.18
CA LEU A 224 -29.46 -9.14 -3.45
C LEU A 224 -28.81 -8.60 -2.17
N GLY A 225 -27.92 -9.36 -1.54
CA GLY A 225 -27.12 -8.92 -0.39
C GLY A 225 -25.89 -8.08 -0.75
N GLY A 226 -25.69 -7.70 -2.02
CA GLY A 226 -24.56 -6.86 -2.45
C GLY A 226 -23.17 -7.51 -2.34
N ASN A 227 -23.12 -8.84 -2.22
CA ASN A 227 -21.88 -9.59 -1.95
C ASN A 227 -21.41 -10.44 -3.14
N LEU A 228 -22.15 -10.47 -4.24
CA LEU A 228 -21.79 -11.28 -5.40
C LEU A 228 -20.82 -10.53 -6.32
N THR A 229 -19.56 -10.96 -6.38
CA THR A 229 -18.56 -10.38 -7.29
C THR A 229 -18.43 -11.18 -8.60
N PRO A 230 -17.86 -10.58 -9.66
CA PRO A 230 -17.49 -11.32 -10.87
C PRO A 230 -16.54 -12.51 -10.60
N TYR A 231 -15.67 -12.42 -9.59
CA TYR A 231 -14.78 -13.50 -9.17
C TYR A 231 -15.56 -14.70 -8.60
N ASP A 232 -16.53 -14.45 -7.73
CA ASP A 232 -17.39 -15.50 -7.16
C ASP A 232 -18.20 -16.21 -8.26
N LEU A 233 -18.65 -15.44 -9.25
CA LEU A 233 -19.38 -15.96 -10.40
C LEU A 233 -18.49 -16.84 -11.30
N GLU A 234 -17.22 -16.46 -11.48
CA GLU A 234 -16.25 -17.27 -12.24
C GLU A 234 -15.92 -18.59 -11.53
N GLY A 235 -15.87 -18.59 -10.19
CA GLY A 235 -15.76 -19.81 -9.38
C GLY A 235 -16.95 -20.76 -9.58
N VAL A 236 -18.17 -20.22 -9.61
CA VAL A 236 -19.40 -20.99 -9.87
C VAL A 236 -19.42 -21.56 -11.30
N LEU A 237 -19.03 -20.75 -12.29
CA LEU A 237 -19.01 -21.16 -13.70
C LEU A 237 -17.91 -22.18 -14.00
N SER A 238 -16.74 -22.08 -13.35
CA SER A 238 -15.65 -23.05 -13.48
C SER A 238 -15.96 -24.39 -12.78
N GLY A 239 -16.64 -24.36 -11.64
CA GLY A 239 -17.19 -25.54 -10.97
C GLY A 239 -18.23 -26.26 -11.84
N ALA A 240 -19.13 -25.51 -12.47
CA ALA A 240 -20.15 -26.07 -13.38
C ALA A 240 -19.56 -26.72 -14.63
N ARG A 241 -18.45 -26.19 -15.16
CA ARG A 241 -17.72 -26.78 -16.30
C ARG A 241 -16.93 -28.05 -15.96
N SER A 242 -16.61 -28.26 -14.68
CA SER A 242 -15.90 -29.46 -14.21
C SER A 242 -16.84 -30.59 -13.78
N ALA A 243 -18.14 -30.29 -13.64
CA ALA A 243 -19.19 -31.23 -13.23
C ALA A 243 -20.09 -31.69 -14.38
N ALA A 244 -19.84 -31.21 -15.61
CA ALA A 244 -20.46 -31.67 -16.86
C ALA A 244 -19.51 -32.60 -17.61
#